data_AF-A0A8D9LXK2-F1
#
_entry.id   AF-A0A8D9LXK2-F1
#
_cell.length_a   1.000
_cell.length_b   1.000
_cell.length_c   1.000
_cell.angle_alpha   90.00
_cell.angle_beta   90.00
_cell.angle_gamma   90.00
#
_symmetry.space_group_name_H-M   'P 1'
#
loop_
_entity.id
_entity.type
_entity.pdbx_description
1 polymer ?
#
loop_
_entity_poly.entity_id
_entity_poly.type
_entity_poly.pdbx_seq_one_letter_code
_entity_poly.pdbx_strand_id
1 'polypeptide(L)'
;MPLREHTKFLKDLTSCGFKPSEPFLSMMLHHIRESKLVELRTKMCILIPKSRSMMGCIDETNLLEYSEVFLQCSYESKHKISVSSHNLFPYQILLLCKIPSLQENHVI
;
A
#
# COMPACT_ATOMS: atom_id res chain seq x y z
N MET A 1 10.44 -16.51 -4.95
CA MET A 1 9.46 -16.36 -6.05
C MET A 1 8.38 -15.37 -5.62
N PRO A 2 7.85 -14.51 -6.51
CA PRO A 2 6.92 -13.46 -6.11
C PRO A 2 5.53 -14.02 -5.76
N LEU A 3 5.15 -13.89 -4.49
CA LEU A 3 3.90 -14.40 -3.91
C LEU A 3 2.60 -13.93 -4.60
N ARG A 4 2.67 -12.84 -5.37
CA ARG A 4 1.52 -12.14 -5.94
C ARG A 4 0.75 -13.02 -6.95
N GLU A 5 1.46 -13.85 -7.71
CA GLU A 5 0.89 -14.73 -8.75
C GLU A 5 0.03 -15.86 -8.16
N HIS A 6 0.45 -16.45 -7.04
CA HIS A 6 -0.29 -17.54 -6.38
C HIS A 6 -1.61 -17.10 -5.74
N THR A 7 -1.77 -15.82 -5.41
CA THR A 7 -3.00 -15.32 -4.78
C THR A 7 -4.22 -15.36 -5.70
N LYS A 8 -4.04 -15.28 -7.02
CA LYS A 8 -5.15 -15.40 -7.98
C LYS A 8 -5.64 -16.84 -8.06
N PHE A 9 -4.72 -17.78 -8.24
CA PHE A 9 -5.01 -19.21 -8.26
C PHE A 9 -5.73 -19.69 -7.00
N LEU A 10 -5.30 -19.24 -5.81
CA LEU A 10 -5.96 -19.61 -4.55
C LEU A 10 -7.36 -19.02 -4.43
N LYS A 11 -7.60 -17.82 -4.95
CA LYS A 11 -8.96 -17.25 -5.03
C LYS A 11 -9.83 -18.09 -5.95
N ASP A 12 -9.30 -18.50 -7.10
CA ASP A 12 -10.02 -19.34 -8.06
C ASP A 12 -10.38 -20.70 -7.43
N LEU A 13 -9.43 -21.36 -6.75
CA LEU A 13 -9.67 -22.57 -5.95
C LEU A 13 -10.80 -22.38 -4.93
N THR A 14 -10.75 -21.32 -4.12
CA THR A 14 -11.83 -21.05 -3.16
C THR A 14 -13.18 -20.79 -3.83
N SER A 15 -13.19 -20.17 -5.02
CA SER A 15 -14.41 -19.93 -5.79
C SER A 15 -15.00 -21.22 -6.39
N CYS A 16 -14.16 -22.20 -6.68
CA CYS A 16 -14.57 -23.54 -7.11
C CYS A 16 -15.06 -24.43 -5.96
N GLY A 17 -15.15 -23.91 -4.73
CA GLY A 17 -15.71 -24.62 -3.57
C GLY A 17 -14.69 -25.43 -2.76
N PHE A 18 -13.39 -25.30 -3.06
CA PHE A 18 -12.34 -25.95 -2.28
C PHE A 18 -12.31 -25.40 -0.85
N LYS A 19 -12.31 -26.31 0.13
CA LYS A 19 -12.33 -25.91 1.55
C LYS A 19 -10.91 -25.64 2.04
N PRO A 20 -10.70 -24.63 2.91
CA PRO A 20 -9.38 -24.36 3.49
C PRO A 20 -8.85 -25.49 4.40
N SER A 21 -9.70 -26.46 4.73
CA SER A 21 -9.33 -27.69 5.44
C SER A 21 -8.69 -28.75 4.53
N GLU A 22 -8.78 -28.60 3.22
CA GLU A 22 -8.16 -29.55 2.29
C GLU A 22 -6.63 -29.42 2.36
N PRO A 23 -5.89 -30.54 2.42
CA PRO A 23 -4.48 -30.54 2.78
C PRO A 23 -3.61 -29.70 1.83
N PHE A 24 -3.90 -29.74 0.53
CA PHE A 24 -3.18 -28.94 -0.46
C PHE A 24 -3.43 -27.44 -0.27
N LEU A 25 -4.70 -27.03 -0.16
CA LEU A 25 -5.07 -25.62 -0.01
C LEU A 25 -4.59 -25.07 1.33
N SER A 26 -4.73 -25.84 2.41
CA SER A 26 -4.24 -25.50 3.74
C SER A 26 -2.74 -25.26 3.75
N MET A 27 -1.97 -26.18 3.15
CA MET A 27 -0.51 -26.06 3.05
C MET A 27 -0.09 -24.81 2.26
N MET A 28 -0.76 -24.52 1.15
CA MET A 28 -0.50 -23.31 0.35
C MET A 28 -0.79 -22.02 1.14
N LEU A 29 -1.90 -21.98 1.86
CA LEU A 29 -2.28 -20.84 2.70
C LEU A 29 -1.29 -20.65 3.87
N HIS A 30 -0.86 -21.74 4.50
CA HIS A 30 0.16 -21.72 5.54
C HIS A 30 1.50 -21.17 5.00
N HIS A 31 1.94 -21.66 3.85
CA HIS A 31 3.19 -21.20 3.24
C HIS A 31 3.15 -19.69 2.92
N ILE A 32 2.01 -19.17 2.45
CA ILE A 32 1.82 -17.72 2.24
C ILE A 32 1.98 -16.94 3.55
N ARG A 33 1.36 -17.43 4.63
CA ARG A 33 1.46 -16.80 5.94
C ARG A 33 2.90 -16.81 6.44
N GLU A 34 3.57 -17.94 6.38
CA GLU A 34 4.97 -18.09 6.81
C GLU A 34 5.90 -17.19 5.99
N SER A 35 5.74 -17.16 4.66
CA SER A 35 6.52 -16.26 3.80
C SER A 35 6.34 -14.80 4.19
N LYS A 36 5.12 -14.37 4.53
CA LYS A 36 4.85 -13.00 5.01
C LYS A 36 5.47 -12.72 6.37
N LEU A 37 5.42 -13.68 7.29
CA LEU A 37 6.07 -13.56 8.60
C LEU A 37 7.59 -13.46 8.47
N VAL A 38 8.19 -14.23 7.56
CA VAL A 38 9.63 -14.16 7.27
C VAL A 38 10.00 -12.80 6.67
N GLU A 39 9.22 -12.27 5.71
CA GLU A 39 9.43 -10.92 5.17
C GLU A 39 9.36 -9.84 6.26
N LEU A 40 8.36 -9.92 7.14
CA LEU A 40 8.24 -8.99 8.28
C LEU A 40 9.44 -9.10 9.24
N ARG A 41 9.86 -10.33 9.58
CA ARG A 41 10.95 -10.55 10.53
C ARG A 41 12.31 -10.15 9.98
N THR A 42 12.58 -10.44 8.70
CA THR A 42 13.92 -10.28 8.11
C THR A 42 14.13 -8.93 7.44
N LYS A 43 13.06 -8.32 6.90
CA LYS A 43 13.13 -7.07 6.12
C LYS A 43 12.32 -5.93 6.72
N MET A 44 11.60 -6.18 7.81
CA MET A 44 10.70 -5.19 8.43
C MET A 44 9.73 -4.57 7.41
N CYS A 45 9.29 -5.33 6.39
CA CYS A 45 8.36 -4.87 5.37
C CYS A 45 6.93 -4.77 5.92
N ILE A 46 6.70 -3.81 6.81
CA ILE A 46 5.43 -3.56 7.49
C ILE A 46 4.43 -3.00 6.47
N LEU A 47 3.25 -3.59 6.38
CA LEU A 47 2.17 -3.10 5.54
C LEU A 47 1.48 -1.90 6.21
N ILE A 48 1.57 -0.73 5.58
CA ILE A 48 0.80 0.45 5.97
C ILE A 48 -0.34 0.64 4.95
N PRO A 49 -1.61 0.33 5.28
CA PRO A 49 -2.70 0.28 4.29
C PRO A 49 -2.97 1.57 3.54
N LYS A 50 -2.68 2.72 4.16
CA LYS A 50 -2.83 4.06 3.57
C LYS A 50 -1.55 4.58 2.91
N SER A 51 -0.43 3.84 2.98
CA SER A 51 0.82 4.24 2.35
C SER A 51 0.81 3.95 0.85
N ARG A 52 1.46 4.83 0.08
CA ARG A 52 1.68 4.68 -1.36
C ARG A 52 3.07 5.18 -1.70
N SER A 53 3.75 4.48 -2.60
CA SER A 53 4.92 5.03 -3.28
C SER A 53 4.41 5.83 -4.48
N MET A 54 4.73 7.12 -4.52
CA MET A 54 4.31 8.04 -5.57
C MET A 54 5.52 8.74 -6.17
N MET A 55 5.39 9.21 -7.40
CA MET A 55 6.38 10.09 -8.02
C MET A 55 6.12 11.51 -7.53
N GLY A 56 7.16 12.19 -7.03
CA GLY A 56 7.08 13.60 -6.68
C GLY A 56 7.14 14.48 -7.93
N CYS A 57 6.36 15.56 -7.95
CA CYS A 57 6.43 16.63 -8.94
C CYS A 57 6.53 17.99 -8.23
N ILE A 58 6.98 19.00 -8.96
CA ILE A 58 7.08 20.38 -8.47
C ILE A 58 5.77 21.11 -8.84
N ASP A 59 5.28 21.98 -7.96
CA ASP A 59 4.20 22.90 -8.31
C ASP A 59 4.76 24.08 -9.11
N GLU A 60 4.50 24.09 -10.42
CA GLU A 60 4.86 25.21 -11.30
C GLU A 60 3.77 26.30 -11.31
N THR A 61 2.58 26.00 -10.80
CA THR A 61 1.41 26.89 -10.84
C THR A 61 1.37 27.87 -9.67
N ASN A 62 2.20 27.67 -8.64
CA ASN A 62 2.21 28.43 -7.39
C ASN A 62 0.82 28.48 -6.72
N LEU A 63 0.06 27.39 -6.83
CA LEU A 63 -1.26 27.26 -6.20
C LEU A 63 -1.16 26.69 -4.79
N LEU A 64 -0.09 25.97 -4.48
CA LEU A 64 0.14 25.37 -3.17
C LEU A 64 0.97 26.29 -2.28
N GLU A 65 0.52 26.49 -1.04
CA GLU A 65 1.29 27.19 -0.02
C GLU A 65 2.39 26.30 0.59
N TYR A 66 3.30 26.90 1.35
CA TYR A 66 4.31 26.16 2.07
C TYR A 66 3.66 25.15 3.04
N SER A 67 4.12 23.89 3.00
CA SER A 67 3.53 22.74 3.73
C SER A 67 2.22 22.19 3.16
N GLU A 68 1.80 22.63 1.96
CA GLU A 68 0.71 22.01 1.23
C GLU A 68 1.21 21.08 0.14
N VAL A 69 0.47 20.00 -0.09
CA VAL A 69 0.78 19.00 -1.10
C VAL A 69 -0.50 18.56 -1.80
N PHE A 70 -0.44 18.42 -3.12
CA PHE A 70 -1.53 17.89 -3.91
C PHE A 70 -1.30 16.41 -4.25
N LEU A 71 -2.29 15.57 -3.97
CA LEU A 71 -2.25 14.15 -4.29
C LEU A 71 -3.39 13.78 -5.23
N GLN A 72 -3.04 13.26 -6.39
CA GLN A 72 -4.00 12.67 -7.33
C GLN A 72 -3.74 11.19 -7.51
N CYS A 73 -4.80 10.38 -7.38
CA CYS A 73 -4.78 8.96 -7.68
C CYS A 73 -5.74 8.66 -8.84
N SER A 74 -5.21 8.21 -9.98
CA SER A 74 -6.03 7.66 -11.06
C SER A 74 -6.38 6.19 -10.76
N TYR A 75 -7.68 5.85 -10.78
CA TYR A 75 -8.32 4.54 -10.54
C TYR A 75 -8.71 4.13 -9.10
N GLU A 76 -9.84 3.41 -9.02
CA GLU A 76 -10.44 2.75 -7.86
C GLU A 76 -9.52 1.69 -7.26
N SER A 77 -8.54 2.12 -6.48
CA SER A 77 -8.35 1.44 -5.20
C SER A 77 -9.59 1.75 -4.36
N LYS A 78 -10.12 0.82 -3.57
CA LYS A 78 -11.30 1.02 -2.70
C LYS A 78 -11.21 2.21 -1.71
N HIS A 79 -10.16 3.01 -1.80
CA HIS A 79 -10.01 4.32 -1.19
C HIS A 79 -9.67 5.35 -2.30
N LYS A 80 -10.71 6.01 -2.81
CA LYS A 80 -10.61 7.21 -3.64
C LYS A 80 -10.40 8.37 -2.67
N ILE A 81 -9.15 8.79 -2.47
CA ILE A 81 -8.86 10.04 -1.75
C ILE A 81 -8.61 11.09 -2.83
N SER A 82 -9.68 11.75 -3.26
CA SER A 82 -9.58 13.05 -3.90
C SER A 82 -9.47 14.07 -2.78
N VAL A 83 -8.25 14.44 -2.37
CA VAL A 83 -8.06 15.69 -1.63
C VAL A 83 -8.06 16.79 -2.68
N SER A 84 -9.24 17.15 -3.17
CA SER A 84 -9.43 18.52 -3.63
C SER A 84 -9.51 19.37 -2.38
N SER A 85 -8.51 20.21 -2.16
CA SER A 85 -8.69 21.40 -1.34
C SER A 85 -10.02 22.04 -1.75
N HIS A 86 -10.79 22.47 -0.76
CA HIS A 86 -12.22 22.81 -0.83
C HIS A 86 -13.17 21.60 -0.64
N ASN A 87 -13.36 21.26 0.65
CA ASN A 87 -14.51 20.56 1.25
C ASN A 87 -14.50 19.01 1.33
N LEU A 88 -13.73 18.46 2.27
CA LEU A 88 -14.20 17.89 3.55
C LEU A 88 -13.03 17.19 4.27
N PHE A 89 -12.90 17.42 5.58
CA PHE A 89 -11.85 17.02 6.53
C PHE A 89 -10.64 17.98 6.59
N PRO A 90 -10.67 18.98 7.49
CA PRO A 90 -9.66 20.06 7.50
C PRO A 90 -8.26 19.65 7.97
N TYR A 91 -8.00 18.41 8.41
CA TYR A 91 -6.67 18.01 8.89
C TYR A 91 -6.39 16.52 8.64
N GLN A 92 -5.94 16.17 7.43
CA GLN A 92 -5.23 14.90 7.21
C GLN A 92 -3.74 15.19 7.09
N ILE A 93 -2.98 14.92 8.15
CA ILE A 93 -1.52 14.98 8.11
C ILE A 93 -1.05 13.83 7.22
N LEU A 94 -0.35 14.16 6.14
CA LEU A 94 0.28 13.19 5.25
C LEU A 94 1.78 13.16 5.57
N LEU A 95 2.31 11.96 5.80
CA LEU A 95 3.76 11.75 5.90
C LEU A 95 4.30 11.39 4.51
N LEU A 96 5.10 12.29 3.94
CA LEU A 96 5.92 12.08 2.77
C LEU A 96 7.32 11.66 3.20
N CYS A 97 7.87 10.65 2.54
CA CYS A 97 9.22 10.18 2.85
C CYS A 97 9.94 9.83 1.56
N LYS A 98 11.16 10.37 1.39
CA LYS A 98 12.05 9.94 0.32
C LYS A 98 12.72 8.63 0.72
N ILE A 99 12.62 7.60 -0.13
CA ILE A 99 13.26 6.30 0.09
C ILE A 99 14.52 6.20 -0.80
N PRO A 100 15.71 5.88 -0.26
CA PRO A 100 16.01 5.69 1.16
C PRO A 100 16.05 7.02 1.93
N SER A 101 15.51 7.02 3.15
CA SER A 101 15.61 8.16 4.06
C SER A 101 16.87 7.98 4.90
N LEU A 102 17.85 8.87 4.71
CA LEU A 102 19.12 8.87 5.43
C LEU A 102 19.21 10.02 6.46
N GLN A 103 18.25 10.94 6.44
CA GLN A 103 18.19 12.13 7.28
C GLN A 103 16.75 12.37 7.73
N GLU A 104 16.55 12.89 8.94
CA GLU A 104 15.21 13.14 9.50
C GLU A 104 14.39 14.12 8.64
N ASN A 105 15.04 15.10 8.02
CA ASN A 105 14.40 16.09 7.13
C ASN A 105 13.89 15.50 5.80
N HIS A 106 14.13 14.21 5.51
CA HIS A 106 13.56 13.53 4.35
C HIS A 106 12.16 12.97 4.62
N VAL A 107 11.65 13.13 5.85
CA VAL A 107 10.28 12.81 6.26
C VAL A 107 9.55 14.13 6.55
N ILE A 108 8.57 14.47 5.73
CA ILE A 108 7.81 15.73 5.78
C ILE A 108 6.34 15.42 5.97
#